data_AF-A0A1S9CVH1-F1
#
_entry.id   AF-A0A1S9CVH1-F1
#
_cell.length_a   1.000
_cell.length_b   1.000
_cell.length_c   1.000
_cell.angle_alpha   90.00
_cell.angle_beta   90.00
_cell.angle_gamma   90.00
#
_symmetry.space_group_name_H-M   'P 1'
#
loop_
_entity.id
_entity.type
_entity.pdbx_description
1 polymer ?
#
loop_
_entity_poly.entity_id
_entity_poly.type
_entity_poly.pdbx_seq_one_letter_code
_entity_poly.pdbx_strand_id
1 'polypeptide(L)'
;MKVQVIYSSLTGSTKKLAEGIFEGLNCDNKSIHDLKEGEPILDGDIILLGYWVDKGTANRQMIDFMETIKGKVVGVFWFCICMCMCMCMHVYLWVYTNKDVHDFYERFM
;
A
#
# COMPACT_ATOMS: atom_id res chain seq x y z
N MET A 1 -1.53 11.87 -15.51
CA MET A 1 -1.90 11.18 -14.25
C MET A 1 -0.84 10.12 -14.03
N LYS A 2 0.04 10.34 -13.07
CA LYS A 2 1.16 9.45 -12.74
C LYS A 2 0.81 8.60 -11.53
N VAL A 3 0.86 7.27 -11.67
CA VAL A 3 0.53 6.33 -10.60
C VAL A 3 1.81 5.69 -10.09
N GLN A 4 2.07 5.79 -8.80
CA GLN A 4 3.21 5.12 -8.16
C GLN A 4 2.71 4.03 -7.22
N VAL A 5 3.12 2.79 -7.48
CA VAL A 5 2.86 1.65 -6.61
C VAL A 5 4.10 1.43 -5.75
N ILE A 6 3.96 1.59 -4.44
CA ILE A 6 5.05 1.43 -3.49
C ILE A 6 4.62 0.34 -2.53
N TYR A 7 5.41 -0.72 -2.39
CA TYR A 7 5.04 -1.81 -1.49
C TYR A 7 6.20 -2.20 -0.57
N SER A 8 5.86 -2.86 0.54
CA SER A 8 6.80 -3.55 1.41
C SER A 8 6.37 -5.00 1.53
N SER A 9 7.30 -5.93 1.34
CA SER A 9 7.01 -7.37 1.35
C SER A 9 8.02 -8.14 2.19
N LEU A 10 7.51 -8.97 3.11
CA LEU A 10 8.34 -9.87 3.90
C LEU A 10 8.62 -11.17 3.14
N THR A 11 7.57 -11.89 2.74
CA THR A 11 7.63 -13.25 2.15
C THR A 11 7.29 -13.29 0.65
N GLY A 12 7.05 -12.13 0.02
CA GLY A 12 6.76 -12.04 -1.42
C GLY A 12 5.27 -12.00 -1.79
N SER A 13 4.34 -12.18 -0.85
CA SER A 13 2.89 -12.12 -1.15
C SER A 13 2.44 -10.71 -1.55
N THR A 14 2.82 -9.68 -0.79
CA THR A 14 2.49 -8.29 -1.09
C THR A 14 3.10 -7.84 -2.42
N LYS A 15 4.27 -8.38 -2.78
CA LYS A 15 4.90 -8.16 -4.09
C LYS A 15 4.01 -8.64 -5.23
N LYS A 16 3.54 -9.89 -5.18
CA LYS A 16 2.65 -10.44 -6.23
C LYS A 16 1.36 -9.63 -6.38
N LEU A 17 0.81 -9.17 -5.26
CA LEU A 17 -0.37 -8.30 -5.28
C LEU A 17 -0.07 -6.94 -5.93
N ALA A 18 1.06 -6.32 -5.58
CA ALA A 18 1.49 -5.06 -6.17
C ALA A 18 1.76 -5.20 -7.68
N GLU A 19 2.38 -6.30 -8.11
CA GLU A 19 2.60 -6.63 -9.52
C GLU A 19 1.26 -6.79 -10.25
N GLY A 20 0.29 -7.53 -9.68
CA GLY A 20 -1.03 -7.69 -10.28
C GLY A 20 -1.81 -6.37 -10.41
N ILE A 21 -1.74 -5.50 -9.40
CA ILE A 21 -2.32 -4.14 -9.50
C ILE A 21 -1.60 -3.33 -10.57
N PHE A 22 -0.27 -3.38 -10.60
CA PHE A 22 0.54 -2.68 -11.59
C PHE A 22 0.20 -3.12 -13.01
N GLU A 23 0.05 -4.41 -13.28
CA GLU A 23 -0.35 -4.94 -14.59
C GLU A 23 -1.79 -4.54 -14.96
N GLY A 24 -2.72 -4.57 -13.99
CA GLY A 24 -4.12 -4.20 -14.22
C GLY A 24 -4.37 -2.71 -14.45
N LEU A 25 -3.42 -1.84 -14.08
CA LEU A 25 -3.52 -0.40 -14.33
C LEU A 25 -3.23 -0.08 -15.79
N ASN A 26 -4.25 0.41 -16.51
CA ASN A 26 -4.15 0.82 -17.92
C ASN A 26 -3.63 2.27 -18.05
N CYS A 27 -2.44 2.53 -17.48
CA CYS A 27 -1.81 3.85 -17.44
C CYS A 27 -0.39 3.77 -18.02
N ASP A 28 -0.03 4.70 -18.92
CA ASP A 28 1.33 4.77 -19.50
C ASP A 28 2.38 5.22 -18.49
N ASN A 29 1.98 6.03 -17.50
CA ASN A 29 2.89 6.64 -16.53
C ASN A 29 2.71 6.00 -15.15
N LYS A 30 3.12 4.74 -15.04
CA LYS A 30 3.10 3.96 -13.80
C LYS A 30 4.50 3.52 -13.39
N SER A 31 4.79 3.52 -12.09
CA SER A 31 6.07 3.01 -11.55
C SER A 31 5.80 2.13 -10.35
N ILE A 32 6.62 1.09 -10.17
CA ILE A 32 6.54 0.18 -9.02
C ILE A 32 7.86 0.22 -8.24
N HIS A 33 7.78 0.33 -6.92
CA HIS A 33 8.94 0.45 -6.03
C HIS A 33 8.77 -0.45 -4.80
N ASP A 34 9.86 -1.09 -4.39
CA ASP A 34 9.92 -1.83 -3.12
C ASP A 34 10.60 -0.96 -2.06
N LEU A 35 9.91 -0.74 -0.94
CA LEU A 35 10.43 0.03 0.21
C LEU A 35 11.67 -0.61 0.84
N LYS A 36 11.88 -1.91 0.60
CA LYS A 36 13.08 -2.63 1.02
C LYS A 36 14.34 -2.20 0.26
N GLU A 37 14.20 -1.71 -0.98
CA GLU A 37 15.31 -1.30 -1.84
C GLU A 37 15.67 0.19 -1.67
N GLY A 38 14.79 0.98 -1.06
CA GLY A 38 15.01 2.39 -0.73
C GLY A 38 13.71 3.21 -0.77
N GLU A 39 13.74 4.41 -0.21
CA GLU A 39 12.61 5.33 -0.25
C GLU A 39 12.53 5.98 -1.65
N PRO A 40 11.49 5.69 -2.45
CA PRO A 40 11.37 6.26 -3.78
C PRO A 40 10.96 7.73 -3.72
N ILE A 41 11.36 8.50 -4.74
CA ILE A 41 10.92 9.89 -4.89
C ILE A 41 9.43 9.91 -5.22
N LEU A 42 8.65 10.51 -4.33
CA LEU A 42 7.20 10.67 -4.44
C LEU A 42 6.85 11.68 -5.53
N ASP A 43 6.73 11.24 -6.78
CA ASP A 43 6.41 12.08 -7.94
C ASP A 43 5.02 11.74 -8.54
N GLY A 44 4.35 10.71 -8.03
CA GLY A 44 3.00 10.34 -8.47
C GLY A 44 1.93 11.35 -8.04
N ASP A 45 0.88 11.49 -8.88
CA ASP A 45 -0.40 12.11 -8.53
C ASP A 45 -1.19 11.20 -7.57
N ILE A 46 -1.14 9.89 -7.86
CA ILE A 46 -1.78 8.83 -7.09
C ILE A 46 -0.69 7.87 -6.62
N ILE A 47 -0.65 7.62 -5.32
CA ILE A 47 0.30 6.68 -4.71
C ILE A 47 -0.49 5.49 -4.17
N LEU A 48 -0.12 4.27 -4.54
CA LEU A 48 -0.69 3.04 -4.02
C LEU A 48 0.32 2.38 -3.09
N LEU A 49 0.00 2.31 -1.80
CA LEU A 49 0.85 1.76 -0.74
C LEU A 49 0.45 0.34 -0.39
N GLY A 50 1.34 -0.60 -0.64
CA GLY A 50 1.18 -2.02 -0.32
C GLY A 50 1.92 -2.40 0.94
N TYR A 51 1.25 -2.79 2.03
CA TYR A 51 1.94 -3.28 3.22
C TYR A 51 1.56 -4.71 3.59
N TRP A 52 2.37 -5.32 4.45
CA TRP A 52 2.03 -6.55 5.15
C TRP A 52 1.65 -6.20 6.59
N VAL A 53 0.73 -6.97 7.19
CA VAL A 53 0.34 -6.74 8.58
C VAL A 53 1.25 -7.54 9.49
N ASP A 54 1.84 -6.82 10.44
CA ASP A 54 2.56 -7.37 11.58
C ASP A 54 1.71 -7.13 12.83
N LYS A 55 1.36 -8.20 13.55
CA LYS A 55 0.63 -8.12 14.84
C LYS A 55 -0.66 -7.27 14.82
N GLY A 56 -1.36 -7.23 13.69
CA GLY A 56 -2.60 -6.46 13.53
C GLY A 56 -2.42 -5.04 12.99
N THR A 57 -1.19 -4.56 12.79
CA THR A 57 -0.89 -3.21 12.26
C THR A 57 -0.07 -3.28 10.98
N ALA A 58 0.02 -2.18 10.21
CA ALA A 58 0.97 -2.14 9.09
C ALA A 58 2.41 -2.28 9.60
N ASN A 59 3.31 -2.75 8.72
CA ASN A 59 4.72 -2.84 9.04
C ASN A 59 5.30 -1.46 9.35
N ARG A 60 6.23 -1.41 10.31
CA ARG A 60 6.84 -0.16 10.80
C ARG A 60 7.40 0.72 9.68
N GLN A 61 8.15 0.13 8.75
CA GLN A 61 8.67 0.82 7.55
C GLN A 61 7.60 1.58 6.76
N MET A 62 6.39 1.02 6.62
CA MET A 62 5.31 1.69 5.91
C MET A 62 4.70 2.81 6.74
N ILE A 63 4.62 2.65 8.06
CA ILE A 63 4.15 3.70 8.97
C ILE A 63 5.08 4.92 8.85
N ASP A 64 6.38 4.71 9.00
CA ASP A 64 7.39 5.77 8.86
C ASP A 64 7.29 6.44 7.47
N PHE A 65 7.09 5.65 6.41
CA PHE A 65 6.94 6.18 5.05
C PHE A 65 5.67 7.02 4.86
N MET A 66 4.54 6.60 5.45
CA MET A 66 3.28 7.33 5.37
C MET A 66 3.37 8.73 6.01
N GLU A 67 4.17 8.91 7.06
CA GLU A 67 4.37 10.21 7.70
C GLU A 67 5.07 11.24 6.78
N THR A 68 5.86 10.75 5.81
CA THR A 68 6.57 11.61 4.84
C THR A 68 5.65 12.10 3.71
N ILE A 69 4.58 11.35 3.41
CA ILE A 69 3.64 11.69 2.34
C ILE A 69 2.69 12.76 2.87
N LYS A 70 2.62 13.93 2.22
CA LYS A 70 1.66 14.99 2.55
C LYS A 70 1.04 15.57 1.28
N GLY A 71 -0.29 15.79 1.30
CA GLY A 71 -1.01 16.49 0.23
C GLY A 71 -1.22 15.72 -1.09
N LYS A 72 -1.07 14.39 -1.08
CA LYS A 72 -1.28 13.52 -2.26
C LYS A 72 -2.45 12.55 -2.06
N VAL A 73 -2.97 11.99 -3.16
CA VAL A 73 -3.98 10.93 -3.15
C VAL A 73 -3.27 9.60 -2.91
N VAL A 74 -3.67 8.89 -1.85
CA VAL A 74 -2.99 7.68 -1.40
C VAL A 74 -3.99 6.53 -1.28
N GLY A 75 -3.85 5.51 -2.12
CA GLY A 75 -4.54 4.23 -1.91
C GLY A 75 -3.69 3.30 -1.06
N VAL A 76 -4.29 2.56 -0.13
CA VAL A 76 -3.61 1.52 0.64
C VAL A 76 -4.17 0.15 0.25
N PHE A 77 -3.29 -0.83 0.16
CA PHE A 77 -3.64 -2.23 0.00
C PHE A 77 -2.74 -3.10 0.86
N TRP A 78 -3.26 -4.24 1.27
CA TRP A 78 -2.52 -5.15 2.12
C TRP A 78 -3.07 -6.57 1.99
N PHE A 79 -2.18 -7.54 2.19
CA PHE A 79 -2.55 -8.94 2.26
C PHE A 79 -2.58 -9.46 3.71
N CYS A 80 -3.79 -9.75 4.21
CA CYS A 80 -3.98 -10.44 5.49
C CYS A 80 -4.06 -11.95 5.28
N ILE A 81 -3.36 -12.72 6.10
CA ILE A 81 -3.72 -14.12 6.34
C ILE A 81 -4.39 -14.22 7.71
N CYS A 82 -5.68 -13.87 7.77
CA CYS A 82 -6.46 -14.16 8.96
C CYS A 82 -6.86 -15.63 8.88
N MET A 83 -6.39 -16.45 9.83
CA MET A 83 -6.75 -17.87 9.93
C MET A 83 -8.15 -18.08 10.54
N CYS A 84 -8.89 -16.99 10.82
CA CYS A 84 -10.25 -17.01 11.32
C CYS A 84 -11.20 -16.53 10.21
N MET A 85 -12.07 -17.42 9.74
CA MET A 85 -13.13 -17.23 8.74
C MET A 85 -12.67 -17.08 7.27
N CYS A 86 -12.83 -18.19 6.54
CA CYS A 86 -13.07 -18.27 5.10
C CYS A 86 -11.88 -17.95 4.17
N MET A 87 -11.68 -18.81 3.17
CA MET A 87 -10.74 -18.64 2.04
C MET A 87 -11.15 -17.49 1.11
N CYS A 88 -11.35 -16.28 1.62
CA CYS A 88 -11.52 -15.10 0.80
C CYS A 88 -10.24 -14.26 0.89
N MET A 89 -9.43 -14.33 -0.16
CA MET A 89 -8.34 -13.41 -0.41
C MET A 89 -8.92 -12.01 -0.62
N HIS A 90 -9.23 -11.29 0.47
CA HIS A 90 -9.74 -9.94 0.38
C HIS A 90 -8.57 -8.99 0.16
N VAL A 91 -8.42 -8.55 -1.09
CA VAL A 91 -7.65 -7.36 -1.43
C VAL A 91 -8.51 -6.17 -1.04
N TYR A 92 -8.20 -5.53 0.09
CA TYR A 92 -8.81 -4.26 0.45
C TYR A 92 -8.01 -3.15 -0.22
N LEU A 93 -8.54 -2.58 -1.31
CA LEU A 93 -8.03 -1.34 -1.88
C LEU A 93 -8.91 -0.20 -1.37
N TRP A 94 -8.39 0.60 -0.45
CA TRP A 94 -9.07 1.82 -0.02
C TRP A 94 -8.28 3.02 -0.49
N VAL A 95 -8.95 3.93 -1.20
CA VAL A 95 -8.36 5.19 -1.67
C VAL A 95 -8.67 6.26 -0.64
N TYR A 96 -7.63 6.79 -0.01
CA TYR A 96 -7.73 7.86 0.96
C TYR A 96 -7.06 9.13 0.44
N THR A 97 -7.55 10.26 0.89
CA THR A 97 -6.79 11.50 0.87
C THR A 97 -6.01 11.62 2.18
N ASN A 98 -4.83 12.24 2.16
CA ASN A 98 -3.87 12.25 3.27
C ASN A 98 -4.44 12.65 4.66
N LYS A 99 -5.58 13.36 4.74
CA LYS A 99 -6.28 13.66 6.00
C LYS A 99 -6.99 12.44 6.61
N ASP A 100 -7.43 11.49 5.79
CA ASP A 100 -8.22 10.33 6.19
C ASP A 100 -7.36 9.09 6.48
N VAL A 101 -6.11 9.04 5.99
CA VAL A 101 -5.19 7.91 6.23
C VAL A 101 -4.85 7.75 7.72
N HIS A 102 -4.67 8.87 8.43
CA HIS A 102 -4.41 8.84 9.88
C HIS A 102 -5.67 8.40 10.65
N ASP A 103 -6.85 8.87 10.22
CA ASP A 103 -8.16 8.51 10.77
C ASP A 103 -8.47 7.00 10.58
N PHE A 104 -8.07 6.42 9.45
CA PHE A 104 -8.16 4.97 9.22
C PHE A 104 -7.40 4.15 10.28
N TYR A 105 -6.22 4.62 10.68
CA TYR A 105 -5.40 3.94 11.69
C TYR A 105 -6.09 3.89 13.05
N GLU A 106 -6.75 4.98 13.45
CA GLU A 106 -7.53 5.02 14.69
C GLU A 106 -8.84 4.22 14.61
N ARG A 107 -9.36 3.97 13.40
CA ARG A 107 -10.65 3.31 13.20
C ARG A 107 -10.57 1.79 13.03
N PHE A 108 -9.38 1.26 12.76
CA PHE A 108 -9.13 -0.18 12.60
C PHE A 108 -8.25 -0.80 13.70
N MET A 109 -7.72 0.02 14.63
CA MET A 109 -7.26 -0.44 15.95
C MET A 109 -8.42 -0.44 16.96
#